data_AF-A0A1G9H778-F1
#
_entry.id   AF-A0A1G9H778-F1
#
_cell.length_a   1.000
_cell.length_b   1.000
_cell.length_c   1.000
_cell.angle_alpha   90.00
_cell.angle_beta   90.00
_cell.angle_gamma   90.00
#
_symmetry.space_group_name_H-M   'P 1'
#
loop_
_entity.id
_entity.type
_entity.pdbx_description
1 polymer ?
#
loop_
_entity_poly.entity_id
_entity_poly.type
_entity_poly.pdbx_seq_one_letter_code
_entity_poly.pdbx_strand_id
1 'polypeptide(L)'
;MTISIPESLTTLADDLRTAADTARDGFTDNVAELDIPGTAAGNSSGGPGLVAAHVSVSDAASTAVGRLAGVLEQDMDDIYACAFLFATTDENAAEQMRSDVPRIGGIFPYNPTVDWSVYDGGR
;
A
#
# COMPACT_ATOMS: atom_id res chain seq x y z
N MET A 1 0.72 15.73 -15.50
CA MET A 1 0.89 14.27 -15.31
C MET A 1 -0.16 13.85 -14.30
N THR A 2 -1.18 13.13 -14.73
CA THR A 2 -2.25 12.62 -13.84
C THR A 2 -1.82 11.26 -13.32
N ILE A 3 -1.64 11.15 -12.00
CA ILE A 3 -1.36 9.88 -11.33
C ILE A 3 -2.59 8.97 -11.45
N SER A 4 -2.37 7.67 -11.69
CA SER A 4 -3.47 6.70 -11.74
C SER A 4 -3.98 6.35 -10.34
N ILE A 5 -5.24 5.89 -10.22
CA ILE A 5 -5.79 5.47 -8.91
C ILE A 5 -4.93 4.37 -8.27
N PRO A 6 -4.50 3.31 -9.00
CA PRO A 6 -3.60 2.30 -8.44
C PRO A 6 -2.29 2.88 -7.91
N GLU A 7 -1.65 3.79 -8.66
CA GLU A 7 -0.43 4.47 -8.20
C GLU A 7 -0.67 5.24 -6.90
N SER A 8 -1.76 6.01 -6.80
CA SER A 8 -2.10 6.75 -5.58
C SER A 8 -2.29 5.82 -4.37
N LEU A 9 -2.93 4.66 -4.57
CA LEU A 9 -3.14 3.68 -3.51
C LEU A 9 -1.82 3.04 -3.07
N THR A 10 -0.92 2.73 -4.01
CA THR A 10 0.41 2.20 -3.65
C THR A 10 1.26 3.20 -2.89
N THR A 11 1.17 4.50 -3.21
CA THR A 11 1.82 5.56 -2.43
C THR A 11 1.27 5.63 -1.01
N LEU A 12 -0.05 5.59 -0.85
CA LEU A 12 -0.67 5.59 0.48
C LEU A 12 -0.27 4.36 1.32
N ALA A 13 -0.17 3.19 0.70
CA ALA A 13 0.30 1.98 1.37
C ALA A 13 1.76 2.13 1.87
N ASP A 14 2.63 2.74 1.07
CA ASP A 14 4.03 3.02 1.46
C ASP A 14 4.12 4.06 2.60
N ASP A 15 3.24 5.06 2.60
CA ASP A 15 3.13 6.03 3.70
C ASP A 15 2.73 5.35 5.02
N LEU A 16 1.76 4.41 4.97
CA LEU A 16 1.34 3.65 6.15
C LEU A 16 2.44 2.72 6.68
N ARG A 17 3.17 2.06 5.78
CA ARG A 17 4.35 1.27 6.12
C ARG A 17 5.40 2.14 6.83
N THR A 18 5.73 3.29 6.24
CA THR A 18 6.69 4.23 6.80
C THR A 18 6.27 4.72 8.19
N ALA A 19 4.99 4.99 8.38
CA ALA A 19 4.44 5.37 9.68
C ALA A 19 4.53 4.24 10.71
N ALA A 20 4.28 2.98 10.31
CA ALA A 20 4.41 1.81 11.18
C ALA A 20 5.86 1.58 11.62
N ASP A 21 6.80 1.65 10.67
CA ASP A 21 8.25 1.53 10.93
C ASP A 21 8.71 2.66 11.86
N THR A 22 8.33 3.91 11.57
CA THR A 22 8.68 5.08 12.41
C THR A 22 8.16 4.93 13.84
N ALA A 23 6.94 4.43 14.03
CA ALA A 23 6.38 4.22 15.36
C ALA A 23 7.13 3.13 16.15
N ARG A 24 7.50 2.03 15.49
CA ARG A 24 8.27 0.93 16.12
C ARG A 24 9.69 1.33 16.44
N ASP A 25 10.38 1.92 15.48
CA ASP A 25 11.78 2.34 15.64
C ASP A 25 11.87 3.43 16.70
N GLY A 26 11.00 4.44 16.63
CA GLY A 26 10.92 5.49 17.63
C GLY A 26 10.68 4.96 19.04
N PHE A 27 9.88 3.93 19.22
CA PHE A 27 9.72 3.30 20.53
C PHE A 27 10.95 2.45 20.91
N THR A 28 11.45 1.62 20.01
CA THR A 28 12.57 0.70 20.27
C THR A 28 13.85 1.46 20.63
N ASP A 29 14.12 2.57 19.94
CA ASP A 29 15.29 3.42 20.19
C ASP A 29 15.23 4.11 21.56
N ASN A 30 14.04 4.33 22.10
CA ASN A 30 13.82 5.09 23.33
C ASN A 30 13.31 4.23 24.50
N VAL A 31 13.00 2.95 24.31
CA VAL A 31 12.42 2.09 25.36
C VAL A 31 13.37 1.92 26.54
N ALA A 32 14.69 2.03 26.31
CA ALA A 32 15.69 2.00 27.37
C ALA A 32 15.59 3.20 28.34
N GLU A 33 15.02 4.33 27.91
CA GLU A 33 14.74 5.47 28.80
C GLU A 33 13.62 5.16 29.81
N LEU A 34 12.84 4.10 29.56
CA LEU A 34 11.84 3.54 30.47
C LEU A 34 12.41 2.37 31.31
N ASP A 35 13.71 2.09 31.22
CA ASP A 35 14.36 1.11 32.08
C ASP A 35 14.89 1.82 33.34
N ILE A 36 14.25 1.58 34.48
CA ILE A 36 14.72 2.07 35.76
C ILE A 36 15.37 0.95 36.56
N PRO A 37 16.55 1.17 37.17
CA PRO A 37 17.13 0.21 38.09
C PRO A 37 16.14 -0.16 39.20
N GLY A 38 16.08 -1.44 39.58
CA GLY A 38 15.22 -1.89 40.68
C GLY A 38 15.51 -1.21 42.03
N THR A 39 16.68 -0.59 42.17
CA THR A 39 17.10 0.21 43.33
C THR A 39 16.84 1.71 43.18
N ALA A 40 16.31 2.17 42.04
CA ALA A 40 16.11 3.59 41.74
C ALA A 40 15.18 4.29 42.73
N ALA A 41 14.25 3.54 43.34
CA ALA A 41 13.33 4.07 44.35
C ALA A 41 13.88 4.01 45.79
N GLY A 42 15.14 3.58 45.95
CA GLY A 42 15.82 3.41 47.23
C GLY A 42 15.14 2.43 48.18
N ASN A 43 15.51 2.49 49.48
CA ASN A 43 14.92 1.67 50.54
C ASN A 43 13.64 2.28 51.13
N SER A 44 12.93 3.10 50.36
CA SER A 44 11.67 3.67 50.82
C SER A 44 10.59 2.60 50.89
N SER A 45 9.64 2.74 51.81
CA SER A 45 8.50 1.80 51.93
C SER A 45 7.63 1.75 50.66
N GLY A 46 7.62 2.83 49.87
CA GLY A 46 6.92 2.89 48.58
C GLY A 46 7.75 2.44 47.37
N GLY A 47 9.03 2.15 47.55
CA GLY A 47 9.96 1.91 46.45
C GLY A 47 9.59 0.74 45.53
N PRO A 48 9.26 -0.45 46.07
CA PRO A 48 8.80 -1.58 45.27
C PRO A 48 7.53 -1.27 44.45
N GLY A 49 6.61 -0.47 45.02
CA GLY A 49 5.39 -0.06 44.33
C GLY A 49 5.66 0.87 43.16
N LEU A 50 6.60 1.80 43.31
CA LEU A 50 7.04 2.69 42.23
C LEU A 50 7.68 1.90 41.07
N VAL A 51 8.61 0.98 41.38
CA VAL A 51 9.26 0.15 40.36
C VAL A 51 8.24 -0.71 39.61
N ALA A 52 7.33 -1.37 40.32
CA ALA A 52 6.27 -2.17 39.71
C ALA A 52 5.34 -1.33 38.80
N ALA A 53 4.97 -0.13 39.23
CA ALA A 53 4.17 0.78 38.41
C ALA A 53 4.93 1.19 37.12
N HIS A 54 6.23 1.44 37.21
CA HIS A 54 7.05 1.81 36.05
C HIS A 54 7.14 0.67 35.03
N VAL A 55 7.44 -0.55 35.48
CA VAL A 55 7.47 -1.75 34.61
C VAL A 55 6.12 -1.95 33.93
N SER A 56 5.02 -1.84 34.69
CA SER A 56 3.67 -1.98 34.13
C SER A 56 3.36 -0.94 33.04
N VAL A 57 3.84 0.30 33.19
CA VAL A 57 3.66 1.35 32.18
C VAL A 57 4.51 1.08 30.95
N SER A 58 5.76 0.65 31.12
CA SER A 58 6.66 0.29 30.02
C SER A 58 6.09 -0.86 29.16
N ASP A 59 5.60 -1.92 29.82
CA ASP A 59 4.97 -3.07 29.14
C ASP A 59 3.70 -2.66 28.39
N ALA A 60 2.88 -1.80 29.00
CA ALA A 60 1.66 -1.28 28.39
C ALA A 60 1.98 -0.42 27.16
N ALA A 61 3.01 0.43 27.24
CA ALA A 61 3.46 1.26 26.13
C ALA A 61 3.98 0.42 24.97
N SER A 62 4.81 -0.59 25.24
CA SER A 62 5.31 -1.55 24.23
C SER A 62 4.15 -2.26 23.52
N THR A 63 3.16 -2.74 24.28
CA THR A 63 1.97 -3.38 23.73
C THR A 63 1.16 -2.42 22.86
N ALA A 64 0.98 -1.17 23.29
CA ALA A 64 0.20 -0.17 22.55
C ALA A 64 0.87 0.19 21.21
N VAL A 65 2.19 0.41 21.20
CA VAL A 65 2.94 0.70 19.96
C VAL A 65 2.89 -0.49 19.01
N GLY A 66 3.09 -1.72 19.52
CA GLY A 66 2.99 -2.93 18.70
C GLY A 66 1.62 -3.08 18.03
N ARG A 67 0.54 -2.77 18.75
CA ARG A 67 -0.83 -2.78 18.20
C ARG A 67 -1.04 -1.70 17.14
N LEU A 68 -0.59 -0.47 17.38
CA LEU A 68 -0.70 0.61 16.42
C LEU A 68 0.00 0.26 15.11
N ALA A 69 1.24 -0.21 15.19
CA ALA A 69 1.99 -0.61 14.00
C ALA A 69 1.31 -1.76 13.25
N GLY A 70 0.77 -2.76 13.98
CA GLY A 70 0.02 -3.86 13.35
C GLY A 70 -1.25 -3.41 12.62
N VAL A 71 -1.96 -2.38 13.11
CA VAL A 71 -3.11 -1.80 12.40
C VAL A 71 -2.66 -1.12 11.11
N LEU A 72 -1.59 -0.32 11.16
CA LEU A 72 -1.06 0.37 9.98
C LEU A 72 -0.57 -0.61 8.90
N GLU A 73 0.03 -1.73 9.29
CA GLU A 73 0.42 -2.79 8.36
C GLU A 73 -0.78 -3.50 7.74
N GLN A 74 -1.83 -3.77 8.52
CA GLN A 74 -3.05 -4.36 7.98
C GLN A 74 -3.73 -3.42 6.97
N ASP A 75 -3.80 -2.12 7.28
CA ASP A 75 -4.36 -1.11 6.38
C ASP A 75 -3.52 -1.00 5.09
N MET A 76 -2.19 -1.12 5.18
CA MET A 76 -1.30 -1.20 4.01
C MET A 76 -1.64 -2.40 3.12
N ASP A 77 -1.79 -3.60 3.70
CA ASP A 77 -2.14 -4.81 2.95
C ASP A 77 -3.50 -4.70 2.26
N ASP A 78 -4.49 -4.15 2.97
CA ASP A 78 -5.85 -3.94 2.44
C ASP A 78 -5.86 -2.94 1.28
N ILE A 79 -5.06 -1.86 1.37
CA ILE A 79 -4.91 -0.87 0.30
C ILE A 79 -4.19 -1.46 -0.92
N TYR A 80 -3.14 -2.27 -0.72
CA TYR A 80 -2.50 -2.98 -1.82
C TYR A 80 -3.48 -3.92 -2.53
N ALA A 81 -4.30 -4.66 -1.77
CA ALA A 81 -5.34 -5.51 -2.35
C ALA A 81 -6.32 -4.71 -3.21
N CYS A 82 -6.72 -3.51 -2.77
CA CYS A 82 -7.56 -2.62 -3.56
C CYS A 82 -6.87 -2.17 -4.86
N ALA A 83 -5.59 -1.77 -4.79
CA ALA A 83 -4.83 -1.36 -5.97
C ALA A 83 -4.73 -2.48 -7.01
N PHE A 84 -4.48 -3.72 -6.58
CA PHE A 84 -4.48 -4.88 -7.47
C PHE A 84 -5.85 -5.13 -8.09
N LEU A 85 -6.93 -5.05 -7.31
CA LEU A 85 -8.29 -5.21 -7.82
C LEU A 85 -8.63 -4.17 -8.90
N PHE A 86 -8.21 -2.91 -8.72
CA PHE A 86 -8.37 -1.88 -9.74
C PHE A 86 -7.62 -2.25 -11.03
N ALA A 87 -6.34 -2.63 -10.93
CA ALA A 87 -5.53 -2.99 -12.08
C ALA A 87 -6.10 -4.20 -12.85
N THR A 88 -6.47 -5.27 -12.14
CA THR A 88 -7.06 -6.47 -12.75
C THR A 88 -8.42 -6.19 -13.39
N THR A 89 -9.24 -5.34 -12.77
CA THR A 89 -10.55 -4.96 -13.35
C THR A 89 -10.37 -4.16 -14.63
N ASP A 90 -9.43 -3.23 -14.66
CA ASP A 90 -9.10 -2.44 -15.85
C ASP A 90 -8.58 -3.32 -16.99
N GLU A 91 -7.65 -4.24 -16.70
CA GLU A 91 -7.12 -5.19 -17.68
C GLU A 91 -8.22 -6.09 -18.28
N ASN A 92 -9.12 -6.60 -17.44
CA ASN A 92 -10.26 -7.41 -17.89
C ASN A 92 -11.22 -6.62 -18.78
N ALA A 93 -11.50 -5.37 -18.44
CA ALA A 93 -12.36 -4.50 -19.25
C ALA A 93 -11.69 -4.19 -20.61
N ALA A 94 -10.39 -3.91 -20.61
CA ALA A 94 -9.61 -3.70 -21.83
C ALA A 94 -9.56 -4.95 -22.71
N GLU A 95 -9.48 -6.15 -22.13
CA GLU A 95 -9.53 -7.40 -22.88
C GLU A 95 -10.89 -7.65 -23.53
N GLN A 96 -12.00 -7.39 -22.82
CA GLN A 96 -13.35 -7.46 -23.39
C GLN A 96 -13.53 -6.47 -24.54
N MET A 97 -13.05 -5.24 -24.39
CA MET A 97 -13.07 -4.27 -25.50
C MET A 97 -12.25 -4.75 -26.70
N ARG A 98 -11.08 -5.37 -26.49
CA ARG A 98 -10.28 -5.95 -27.59
C ARG A 98 -11.00 -7.11 -28.28
N SER A 99 -11.75 -7.94 -27.56
CA SER A 99 -12.56 -8.99 -28.18
C SER A 99 -13.78 -8.45 -28.94
N ASP A 100 -14.31 -7.31 -28.51
CA ASP A 100 -15.51 -6.69 -29.08
C ASP A 100 -15.23 -5.75 -30.26
N VAL A 101 -13.97 -5.30 -30.45
CA VAL A 101 -13.57 -4.61 -31.68
C VAL A 101 -13.65 -5.60 -32.85
N PRO A 102 -14.53 -5.39 -33.84
CA PRO A 102 -14.54 -6.20 -35.05
C PRO A 102 -13.16 -6.05 -35.69
N ARG A 103 -12.51 -7.16 -36.05
CA ARG A 103 -11.32 -7.12 -36.90
C ARG A 103 -11.70 -6.46 -38.22
N ILE A 104 -11.59 -5.13 -38.32
CA ILE A 104 -11.56 -4.41 -39.60
C ILE A 104 -10.17 -4.67 -40.18
N GLY A 105 -10.00 -5.90 -40.66
CA GLY A 105 -8.72 -6.48 -41.05
C GLY A 105 -8.96 -7.77 -41.80
N GLY A 106 -9.80 -7.71 -42.84
CA GLY A 106 -10.01 -8.81 -43.78
C GLY A 106 -11.33 -8.69 -44.53
N ILE A 107 -11.25 -8.70 -45.86
CA ILE A 107 -12.35 -8.78 -46.84
C ILE A 107 -12.85 -7.42 -47.37
N PHE A 108 -12.01 -6.72 -48.13
CA PHE A 108 -12.42 -6.48 -49.51
C PHE A 108 -12.00 -7.74 -50.28
N PRO A 109 -12.91 -8.50 -50.91
CA PRO A 109 -12.47 -9.56 -51.80
C PRO A 109 -11.69 -8.88 -52.93
N TYR A 110 -10.44 -9.29 -53.14
CA TYR A 110 -9.71 -8.92 -54.33
C TYR A 110 -10.55 -9.36 -55.53
N ASN A 111 -11.20 -8.40 -56.18
CA ASN A 111 -11.94 -8.62 -57.41
C ASN A 111 -11.01 -8.19 -58.56
N PRO A 112 -10.44 -9.14 -59.32
CA PRO A 112 -9.50 -8.84 -60.42
C PRO A 112 -10.16 -8.12 -61.60
N THR A 113 -11.47 -7.85 -61.56
CA THR A 113 -12.19 -7.07 -62.58
C THR A 113 -12.33 -5.59 -62.25
N VAL A 114 -11.92 -5.16 -61.05
CA VAL A 114 -11.94 -3.73 -60.68
C VAL A 114 -10.65 -3.10 -61.19
N ASP A 115 -10.78 -2.28 -62.22
CA ASP A 115 -9.69 -1.46 -62.71
C ASP A 115 -9.43 -0.31 -61.72
N TRP A 116 -8.31 -0.41 -61.02
CA TRP A 116 -7.87 0.60 -60.04
C TRP A 116 -7.21 1.83 -60.69
N SER A 117 -7.11 1.88 -62.02
CA SER A 117 -6.59 3.05 -62.75
C SER A 117 -7.46 4.31 -62.62
N VAL A 118 -8.68 4.17 -62.12
CA VAL A 118 -9.62 5.29 -61.93
C VAL A 118 -9.33 6.11 -60.66
N TYR A 119 -8.52 5.60 -59.73
CA TYR A 119 -8.22 6.27 -58.45
C TYR A 119 -6.88 7.01 -58.40
N ASP A 120 -6.14 7.09 -59.50
CA ASP A 120 -4.99 8.01 -59.63
C ASP A 120 -5.44 9.35 -60.24
N GLY A 121 -6.31 10.05 -59.51
CA GLY A 121 -6.88 11.33 -59.91
C GLY A 121 -6.58 12.39 -58.85
N GLY A 122 -5.44 13.07 -59.03
CA GLY A 122 -4.80 13.91 -58.03
C GLY A 122 -5.63 15.04 -57.40
N ARG A 123 -5.17 15.42 -56.21
CA ARG A 123 -5.03 16.80 -55.74
C ARG A 123 -3.81 16.88 -54.82
#